data_AF-A0AA45U1D8-F1
#
_entry.id   AF-A0AA45U1D8-F1
#
_cell.length_a   1.000
_cell.length_b   1.000
_cell.length_c   1.000
_cell.angle_alpha   90.00
_cell.angle_beta   90.00
_cell.angle_gamma   90.00
#
_symmetry.space_group_name_H-M   'P 1'
#
loop_
_entity.id
_entity.type
_entity.pdbx_description
1 polymer ?
#
loop_
_entity_poly.entity_id
_entity_poly.type
_entity_poly.pdbx_seq_one_letter_code
_entity_poly.pdbx_strand_id
1 'polypeptide(L)' 'MLAMAVGCGGPMEQEAEPNLASQEAPLPDCSNEPNANLHRYYNDAAHTQLIGEFGCYCGGLYYWGGRSVYSEYIQEC' A
#
# COMPACT_ATOMS: atom_id res chain seq x y z
N MET A 1 -41.10 9.05 -37.64
CA MET A 1 -40.35 10.24 -38.11
C MET A 1 -38.97 10.21 -37.46
N LEU A 2 -37.92 10.49 -38.24
CA LEU A 2 -36.52 10.62 -37.85
C LEU A 2 -36.32 11.69 -36.76
N ALA A 3 -35.31 11.52 -35.88
CA ALA A 3 -34.04 12.29 -35.96
C ALA A 3 -33.14 12.15 -34.71
N MET A 4 -31.94 11.58 -34.94
CA MET A 4 -30.58 12.01 -34.56
C MET A 4 -30.25 12.59 -33.17
N ALA A 5 -29.38 11.85 -32.45
CA ALA A 5 -28.08 12.22 -31.88
C ALA A 5 -27.89 13.57 -31.15
N VAL A 6 -27.39 13.53 -29.90
CA VAL A 6 -26.18 14.28 -29.46
C VAL A 6 -25.55 13.54 -28.26
N GLY A 7 -24.23 13.30 -28.31
CA GLY A 7 -23.48 12.71 -27.20
C GLY A 7 -23.19 13.72 -26.08
N CYS A 8 -23.22 13.24 -24.84
CA CYS A 8 -22.59 13.92 -23.70
C CYS A 8 -21.17 13.35 -23.51
N GLY A 9 -20.32 13.54 -24.52
CA GLY A 9 -18.87 13.52 -24.34
C GLY A 9 -18.43 14.93 -24.06
N GLY A 10 -18.63 15.40 -22.82
CA GLY A 10 -18.03 16.65 -22.38
C GLY A 10 -16.51 16.49 -22.34
N PRO A 11 -15.73 17.53 -22.68
CA PRO A 11 -14.29 17.47 -22.47
C PRO A 11 -14.07 17.37 -20.97
N MET A 12 -13.65 16.20 -20.48
CA MET A 12 -13.00 16.18 -19.18
C MET A 12 -11.62 16.79 -19.40
N GLU A 13 -11.43 17.96 -18.81
CA GLU A 13 -10.13 18.55 -18.56
C GLU A 13 -9.17 17.42 -18.15
N GLN A 14 -7.98 17.41 -18.74
CA GLN A 14 -6.91 16.51 -18.37
C GLN A 14 -6.70 16.64 -16.85
N GLU A 15 -7.23 15.68 -16.09
CA GLU A 15 -7.06 15.60 -14.66
C GLU A 15 -5.56 15.62 -14.43
N ALA A 16 -5.07 16.72 -13.84
CA ALA A 16 -3.68 16.82 -13.45
C ALA A 16 -3.36 15.57 -12.64
N GLU A 17 -2.43 14.76 -13.16
CA GLU A 17 -2.01 13.51 -12.55
C GLU A 17 -1.83 13.78 -11.05
N PRO A 18 -2.56 13.06 -10.16
CA PRO A 18 -2.45 13.32 -8.74
C PRO A 18 -0.97 13.22 -8.38
N ASN A 19 -0.44 14.31 -7.82
CA ASN A 19 0.95 14.38 -7.42
C ASN A 19 1.14 13.38 -6.26
N LEU A 20 1.45 12.13 -6.60
CA LEU A 20 1.63 11.00 -5.69
C LEU A 20 2.83 11.18 -4.74
N ALA A 21 3.57 12.29 -4.86
CA ALA A 21 4.83 12.52 -4.17
C ALA A 21 4.68 12.94 -2.69
N SER A 22 3.47 13.24 -2.19
CA SER A 22 3.32 13.85 -0.85
C SER A 22 2.32 13.18 0.09
N GLN A 23 1.78 12.02 -0.27
CA GLN A 23 0.92 11.25 0.64
C GLN A 23 1.76 10.21 1.40
N GLU A 24 2.56 10.68 2.36
CA GLU A 24 3.08 9.80 3.40
C GLU A 24 1.89 9.39 4.28
N ALA A 25 1.40 8.17 4.09
CA ALA A 25 0.41 7.60 4.99
C ALA A 25 1.00 7.59 6.42
N PRO A 26 0.20 7.93 7.44
CA PRO A 26 0.68 7.91 8.81
C PRO A 26 1.21 6.52 9.18
N LEU A 27 2.37 6.47 9.84
CA LEU A 27 2.93 5.24 10.37
C LEU A 27 1.99 4.70 11.48
N PRO A 28 1.85 3.37 11.62
CA PRO A 28 1.01 2.78 12.64
C PRO A 28 1.58 3.06 14.04
N ASP A 29 0.69 3.33 15.01
CA ASP A 29 1.10 3.53 16.40
C ASP A 29 1.18 2.19 17.15
N CYS A 30 2.39 1.64 17.22
CA CYS A 30 2.66 0.37 17.90
C CYS A 30 2.52 0.43 19.42
N SER A 31 2.35 1.62 20.01
CA SER A 31 2.13 1.79 21.45
C SER A 31 0.73 1.33 21.86
N ASN A 32 -0.28 1.61 21.04
CA ASN A 32 -1.67 1.19 21.27
C ASN A 32 -1.94 -0.22 20.72
N GLU A 33 -1.31 -0.59 19.60
CA GLU A 33 -1.46 -1.91 18.97
C GLU A 33 -0.09 -2.59 18.81
N PRO A 34 0.44 -3.20 19.90
CA PRO A 34 1.81 -3.74 19.90
C PRO A 34 2.03 -4.87 18.88
N ASN A 35 0.97 -5.53 18.44
CA ASN A 35 0.98 -6.56 17.41
C ASN A 35 0.13 -6.16 16.19
N ALA A 36 0.16 -4.88 15.78
CA ALA A 36 -0.45 -4.40 14.55
C ALA A 36 0.25 -4.97 13.31
N ASN A 37 -0.07 -6.23 13.06
CA ASN A 37 0.14 -7.02 11.89
C ASN A 37 1.52 -6.84 11.20
N LEU A 38 2.63 -7.31 11.80
CA LEU A 38 3.94 -7.25 11.15
C LEU A 38 3.97 -8.10 9.87
N HIS A 39 4.24 -7.47 8.74
CA HIS A 39 4.46 -8.14 7.46
C HIS A 39 5.95 -8.16 7.09
N ARG A 40 6.43 -9.32 6.67
CA ARG A 40 7.72 -9.51 6.01
C ARG A 40 7.52 -9.61 4.52
N TYR A 41 8.34 -8.92 3.73
CA TYR A 41 8.28 -8.94 2.27
C TYR A 41 9.54 -9.59 1.69
N TYR A 42 9.34 -10.46 0.70
CA TYR A 42 10.40 -11.20 0.05
C TYR A 42 10.51 -10.89 -1.44
N ASN A 43 11.67 -11.17 -2.03
CA ASN A 43 11.92 -10.93 -3.46
C ASN A 43 11.15 -11.90 -4.39
N ASP A 44 10.81 -13.11 -3.92
CA ASP A 44 10.17 -14.16 -4.72
C ASP A 44 9.27 -15.07 -3.87
N ALA A 45 8.47 -15.92 -4.53
CA ALA A 45 7.51 -16.83 -3.90
C ALA A 45 8.14 -17.97 -3.09
N ALA A 46 9.44 -18.24 -3.26
CA ALA A 46 10.17 -19.19 -2.42
C ALA A 46 10.74 -18.52 -1.16
N HIS A 47 10.48 -17.22 -0.96
CA HIS A 47 10.93 -16.42 0.17
C HIS A 47 12.47 -16.41 0.33
N THR A 48 13.20 -16.39 -0.80
CA THR A 48 14.67 -16.56 -0.80
C THR A 48 15.41 -15.41 -0.11
N GLN A 49 14.93 -14.17 -0.24
CA GLN A 49 15.55 -12.98 0.34
C GLN A 49 14.51 -12.05 0.95
N LEU A 50 14.71 -11.66 2.21
CA LEU A 50 13.95 -10.62 2.87
C LEU A 50 14.34 -9.24 2.30
N ILE A 51 13.35 -8.51 1.79
CA ILE A 51 13.55 -7.21 1.14
C ILE A 51 12.95 -6.04 1.93
N GLY A 52 12.13 -6.31 2.94
CA GLY A 52 11.55 -5.29 3.79
C GLY A 52 10.59 -5.83 4.83
N GLU A 53 10.25 -4.98 5.79
CA GLU A 53 9.27 -5.25 6.82
C GLU A 53 8.40 -4.02 7.07
N PHE A 54 7.11 -4.24 7.34
CA PHE A 54 6.18 -3.18 7.71
C PHE A 54 5.16 -3.66 8.75
N GLY A 55 5.03 -2.92 9.84
CA GLY A 55 4.01 -3.14 10.86
C GLY A 55 4.57 -3.09 12.27
N CYS A 56 3.75 -3.47 13.23
CA CYS A 56 4.12 -3.49 14.64
C CYS A 56 4.35 -4.90 15.14
N TYR A 57 5.40 -5.07 15.93
CA TYR A 57 5.71 -6.34 16.57
C TYR A 57 6.27 -6.07 17.96
N CYS A 58 5.60 -6.60 18.98
CA CYS A 58 6.00 -6.42 20.38
C CYS A 58 6.14 -4.93 20.79
N GLY A 59 5.33 -4.05 20.19
CA GLY A 59 5.36 -2.60 20.42
C GLY A 59 6.44 -1.84 19.65
N GLY A 60 7.29 -2.53 18.89
CA GLY A 60 8.24 -1.92 17.97
C GLY A 60 7.64 -1.69 16.58
N LEU A 61 7.88 -0.51 16.01
CA LEU A 61 7.59 -0.23 14.60
C LEU A 61 8.71 -0.76 13.72
N TYR A 62 8.37 -1.67 12.81
CA TYR A 62 9.25 -2.13 11.75
C TYR A 62 8.80 -1.43 10.47
N TYR A 63 9.66 -0.59 9.92
CA TYR A 63 9.41 0.10 8.66
C TYR A 63 10.73 0.29 7.91
N TRP A 64 11.05 -0.64 7.03
CA TRP A 64 12.26 -0.58 6.21
C TRP A 64 12.10 -1.38 4.93
N GLY A 65 12.93 -1.05 3.93
CA GLY A 65 13.02 -1.82 2.69
C GLY A 65 11.84 -1.63 1.72
N GLY A 66 11.68 -2.59 0.82
CA GLY A 66 10.61 -2.61 -0.19
C GLY A 66 9.44 -3.51 0.21
N ARG A 67 8.31 -3.33 -0.49
CA ARG A 67 7.14 -4.22 -0.38
C ARG A 67 7.02 -5.07 -1.63
N SER A 68 6.51 -6.29 -1.47
CA SER A 68 6.17 -7.19 -2.57
C SER A 68 4.88 -7.94 -2.28
N VAL A 69 4.39 -8.67 -3.28
CA VAL A 69 3.24 -9.58 -3.12
C VAL A 69 3.61 -10.86 -2.37
N TYR A 70 4.90 -11.18 -2.30
CA TYR A 70 5.41 -12.34 -1.57
C TYR A 70 5.66 -11.89 -0.13
N SER A 71 4.63 -12.04 0.71
CA SER A 71 4.68 -11.58 2.08
C SER A 71 4.20 -12.63 3.07
N GLU A 72 4.77 -12.60 4.26
CA GLU A 72 4.35 -13.41 5.39
C GLU A 72 3.85 -12.52 6.50
N TYR A 73 2.83 -13.00 7.20
CA TYR A 73 2.26 -12.31 8.34
C TYR A 73 2.81 -12.92 9.65
N ILE A 74 3.37 -12.06 10.52
CA ILE A 74 3.91 -12.44 11.82
C ILE A 74 2.93 -12.00 12.91
N GLN A 75 2.25 -12.96 13.53
CA GLN A 75 1.15 -12.70 14.46
C GLN A 75 1.59 -12.50 15.92
N GLU A 76 2.72 -13.09 16.32
CA GLU A 76 3.07 -13.25 17.73
C GLU A 76 4.54 -12.96 17.97
N CYS A 77 4.79 -12.19 19.02
CA CYS A 77 6.05 -12.15 19.74
C CYS A 77 5.91 -12.92 21.07
#